data_AF-A0A7X5E5U9-F1
#
_entry.id   AF-A0A7X5E5U9-F1
#
_cell.length_a   1.000
_cell.length_b   1.000
_cell.length_c   1.000
_cell.angle_alpha   90.00
_cell.angle_beta   90.00
_cell.angle_gamma   90.00
#
_symmetry.space_group_name_H-M   'P 1'
#
loop_
_entity.id
_entity.type
_entity.pdbx_description
1 polymer ?
#
loop_
_entity_poly.entity_id
_entity_poly.type
_entity_poly.pdbx_seq_one_letter_code
_entity_poly.pdbx_strand_id
1 'polypeptide(L)'
;MRKVFWEKVVAVAAGLILLALVAGCGAEEGEIYPLTVDGTAITLDETKMQTIYDAGFEVTVLDTSTMDRYEIVADTPLDADSVYTGVSIGKNGEVYASLSVVTEDACAINESVIYSFTGYGDYADKIAIASVPLAELTEEKAKEVEKKLEDGEHYQSYVSDSRILRITREHGATGAVTQLEVEVRYEIDYSG
;
A
#
# COMPACT_ATOMS: atom_id res chain seq x y z
N MET A 1 3.51 41.63 -44.63
CA MET A 1 3.24 42.03 -43.23
C MET A 1 1.74 42.31 -43.12
N ARG A 2 0.97 41.44 -42.48
CA ARG A 2 0.52 41.48 -41.06
C ARG A 2 -0.55 42.57 -40.85
N LYS A 3 -1.73 42.35 -40.25
CA LYS A 3 -2.68 41.23 -40.04
C LYS A 3 -3.99 41.96 -39.67
N VAL A 4 -5.13 41.44 -40.15
CA VAL A 4 -6.48 42.02 -40.00
C VAL A 4 -7.08 41.68 -38.64
N PHE A 5 -7.84 42.63 -38.10
CA PHE A 5 -8.69 42.59 -36.91
C PHE A 5 -10.04 41.93 -37.27
N TRP A 6 -10.53 40.94 -36.53
CA TRP A 6 -11.95 40.87 -36.12
C TRP A 6 -12.31 39.65 -35.26
N GLU A 7 -13.25 39.92 -34.36
CA GLU A 7 -13.98 39.03 -33.46
C GLU A 7 -14.67 37.89 -34.22
N LYS A 8 -14.81 36.70 -33.59
CA LYS A 8 -16.05 35.90 -33.51
C LYS A 8 -15.95 34.85 -32.40
N VAL A 9 -16.96 34.84 -31.54
CA VAL A 9 -17.38 33.67 -30.74
C VAL A 9 -18.04 32.67 -31.70
N VAL A 10 -17.60 31.40 -31.67
CA VAL A 10 -18.41 30.24 -32.09
C VAL A 10 -18.02 29.06 -31.18
N ALA A 11 -18.98 28.58 -30.40
CA ALA A 11 -18.93 27.29 -29.75
C ALA A 11 -19.25 26.19 -30.77
N VAL A 12 -18.48 25.10 -30.78
CA VAL A 12 -18.86 23.81 -31.39
C VAL A 12 -18.50 22.70 -30.42
N ALA A 13 -19.52 21.94 -30.05
CA ALA A 13 -19.46 20.73 -29.25
C ALA A 13 -19.07 19.51 -30.09
N ALA A 14 -18.75 18.42 -29.37
CA ALA A 14 -18.72 17.02 -29.79
C ALA A 14 -17.41 16.51 -30.43
N GLY A 15 -16.82 15.52 -29.74
CA GLY A 15 -15.72 14.70 -30.21
C GLY A 15 -15.43 13.57 -29.23
N LEU A 16 -16.40 12.67 -29.04
CA LEU A 16 -16.17 11.33 -28.48
C LEU A 16 -15.10 10.64 -29.35
N ILE A 17 -13.89 10.51 -28.83
CA ILE A 17 -12.87 9.63 -29.42
C ILE A 17 -12.82 8.37 -28.56
N LEU A 18 -13.53 7.35 -29.04
CA LEU A 18 -13.17 5.97 -28.79
C LEU A 18 -11.75 5.75 -29.32
N LEU A 19 -10.82 5.37 -28.44
CA LEU A 19 -9.61 4.66 -28.83
C LEU A 19 -9.70 3.25 -28.25
N ALA A 20 -10.16 2.34 -29.11
CA ALA A 20 -10.06 0.92 -28.89
C ALA A 20 -8.63 0.44 -29.19
N LEU A 21 -8.12 -0.36 -28.27
CA LEU A 21 -7.20 -1.49 -28.47
C LEU A 21 -5.82 -1.18 -29.06
N VAL A 22 -4.87 -0.96 -28.16
CA VAL A 22 -3.53 -1.54 -28.31
C VAL A 22 -3.54 -2.84 -27.50
N ALA A 23 -3.74 -3.96 -28.19
CA ALA A 23 -3.40 -5.28 -27.67
C ALA A 23 -1.88 -5.43 -27.76
N GLY A 24 -1.19 -5.08 -26.68
CA GLY A 24 0.17 -5.51 -26.38
C GLY A 24 0.12 -6.41 -25.17
N CYS A 25 0.84 -7.53 -25.18
CA CYS A 25 1.02 -8.41 -24.02
C CYS A 25 1.26 -7.59 -22.75
N GLY A 26 0.26 -7.48 -21.90
CA GLY A 26 0.42 -7.06 -20.53
C GLY A 26 0.19 -8.31 -19.70
N ALA A 27 1.19 -8.71 -18.90
CA ALA A 27 0.87 -9.43 -17.68
C ALA A 27 -0.29 -8.68 -17.01
N GLU A 28 -1.32 -9.38 -16.57
CA GLU A 28 -2.40 -8.75 -15.81
C GLU A 28 -1.76 -7.92 -14.69
N GLU A 29 -1.73 -6.59 -14.82
CA GLU A 29 -1.34 -5.69 -13.75
C GLU A 29 -2.35 -5.96 -12.63
N GLY A 30 -1.93 -6.77 -11.65
CA GLY A 30 -2.76 -7.13 -10.51
C GLY A 30 -3.23 -5.85 -9.83
N GLU A 31 -4.53 -5.79 -9.53
CA GLU A 31 -5.16 -4.63 -8.92
C GLU A 31 -4.42 -4.26 -7.63
N ILE A 32 -3.77 -3.09 -7.59
CA ILE A 32 -3.12 -2.59 -6.38
C ILE A 32 -4.24 -2.09 -5.48
N TYR A 33 -4.48 -2.77 -4.37
CA TYR A 33 -5.50 -2.37 -3.41
C TYR A 33 -5.13 -1.01 -2.80
N PRO A 34 -5.95 0.04 -3.00
CA PRO A 34 -5.66 1.33 -2.38
C PRO A 34 -5.71 1.18 -0.86
N LEU A 35 -4.60 1.47 -0.18
CA LEU A 35 -4.52 1.41 1.27
C LEU A 35 -4.60 2.81 1.85
N THR A 36 -5.13 2.90 3.07
CA THR A 36 -5.12 4.15 3.83
C THR A 36 -4.85 3.84 5.30
N VAL A 37 -4.02 4.64 5.95
CA VAL A 37 -3.76 4.59 7.39
C VAL A 37 -3.83 5.99 7.98
N ASP A 38 -4.71 6.20 8.96
CA ASP A 38 -5.02 7.50 9.59
C ASP A 38 -5.20 8.62 8.54
N GLY A 39 -5.94 8.31 7.46
CA GLY A 39 -6.22 9.23 6.35
C GLY A 39 -5.09 9.41 5.32
N THR A 40 -3.94 8.77 5.52
CA THR A 40 -2.79 8.82 4.60
C THR A 40 -2.86 7.67 3.61
N ALA A 41 -2.92 8.00 2.32
CA ALA A 41 -2.97 7.00 1.25
C ALA A 41 -1.61 6.32 1.04
N ILE A 42 -1.63 5.01 0.81
CA ILE A 42 -0.46 4.20 0.47
C ILE A 42 -0.82 3.35 -0.75
N THR A 43 -0.08 3.55 -1.83
CA THR A 43 -0.02 2.67 -3.00
C THR A 43 1.30 1.92 -2.95
N LEU A 44 1.26 0.59 -2.77
CA LEU A 44 2.46 -0.24 -2.71
C LEU A 44 3.21 -0.19 -4.05
N ASP A 45 4.54 -0.29 -4.01
CA ASP A 45 5.46 -0.17 -5.16
C ASP A 45 5.54 1.25 -5.76
N GLU A 46 4.78 2.21 -5.23
CA GLU A 46 4.83 3.61 -5.69
C GLU A 46 5.11 4.60 -4.54
N THR A 47 4.53 4.35 -3.37
CA THR A 47 4.58 5.30 -2.25
C THR A 47 5.92 5.22 -1.55
N LYS A 48 6.57 6.38 -1.44
CA LYS A 48 7.80 6.53 -0.66
C LYS A 48 7.51 6.75 0.82
N MET A 49 8.44 6.33 1.67
CA MET A 49 8.39 6.59 3.11
C MET A 49 8.30 8.07 3.48
N GLN A 50 8.73 9.00 2.63
CA GLN A 50 8.54 10.44 2.85
C GLN A 50 7.08 10.79 3.11
N THR A 51 6.14 10.12 2.44
CA THR A 51 4.69 10.30 2.66
C THR A 51 4.29 10.01 4.11
N ILE A 52 4.91 9.00 4.72
CA ILE A 52 4.67 8.61 6.10
C ILE A 52 5.23 9.67 7.07
N TYR A 53 6.45 10.15 6.82
CA TYR A 53 7.03 11.24 7.62
C TYR A 53 6.24 12.55 7.49
N ASP A 54 5.82 12.93 6.27
CA ASP A 54 5.04 14.15 6.02
C ASP A 54 3.66 14.12 6.67
N ALA A 55 3.07 12.94 6.81
CA ALA A 55 1.82 12.71 7.53
C ALA A 55 1.97 12.73 9.07
N GLY A 56 3.20 12.92 9.56
CA GLY A 56 3.51 13.06 10.98
C GLY A 56 3.45 11.74 11.75
N PHE A 57 3.72 10.61 11.09
CA PHE A 57 3.88 9.33 11.78
C PHE A 57 5.26 9.25 12.46
N GLU A 58 5.26 8.66 13.65
CA GLU A 58 6.45 8.08 14.26
C GLU A 58 6.82 6.82 13.47
N VAL A 59 8.07 6.73 13.03
CA VAL A 59 8.61 5.56 12.34
C VAL A 59 9.58 4.87 13.28
N THR A 60 9.30 3.62 13.64
CA THR A 60 10.10 2.88 14.63
C THR A 60 10.47 1.50 14.14
N VAL A 61 11.55 0.92 14.69
CA VAL A 61 11.90 -0.48 14.49
C VAL A 61 12.12 -1.16 15.83
N LEU A 62 11.88 -2.47 15.87
CA LEU A 62 12.14 -3.30 17.04
C LEU A 62 13.55 -3.86 16.97
N ASP A 63 14.38 -3.55 17.95
CA ASP A 63 15.62 -4.30 18.18
C ASP A 63 15.25 -5.65 18.81
N THR A 64 15.40 -6.73 18.05
CA THR A 64 15.04 -8.08 18.52
C THR A 64 15.98 -8.64 19.59
N SER A 65 17.13 -8.00 19.83
CA SER A 65 18.07 -8.41 20.88
C SER A 65 17.68 -7.85 22.26
N THR A 66 17.17 -6.62 22.28
CA THR A 66 16.76 -5.91 23.49
C THR A 66 15.24 -5.91 23.71
N MET A 67 14.47 -6.19 22.65
CA MET A 67 13.03 -5.99 22.55
C MET A 67 12.57 -4.54 22.71
N ASP A 68 13.50 -3.59 22.57
CA ASP A 68 13.21 -2.16 22.62
C ASP A 68 12.86 -1.63 21.23
N ARG A 69 11.91 -0.68 21.17
CA ARG A 69 11.63 0.08 19.96
C ARG A 69 12.35 1.41 20.00
N TYR A 70 12.94 1.79 18.87
CA TYR A 70 13.53 3.11 18.69
C TYR A 70 13.04 3.75 17.40
N GLU A 71 13.00 5.08 17.41
CA GLU A 71 12.59 5.90 16.27
C GLU A 71 13.71 5.95 15.22
N ILE A 72 13.31 5.82 13.95
CA ILE A 72 14.17 6.04 12.80
C ILE A 72 13.87 7.42 12.23
N VAL A 73 14.93 8.20 12.03
CA VAL A 73 14.85 9.52 11.42
C VAL A 73 14.84 9.42 9.89
N ALA A 74 14.16 10.36 9.22
CA ALA A 74 13.94 10.36 7.78
C ALA A 74 15.22 10.27 6.92
N ASP A 75 16.33 10.81 7.41
CA ASP A 75 17.63 10.83 6.72
C ASP A 75 18.53 9.62 7.02
N THR A 76 17.99 8.59 7.70
CA THR A 76 18.74 7.36 7.98
C THR A 76 19.18 6.69 6.68
N PRO A 77 20.48 6.46 6.45
CA PRO A 77 20.98 5.88 5.22
C PRO A 77 20.64 4.39 5.11
N LEU A 78 20.27 3.96 3.90
CA LEU A 78 20.02 2.58 3.51
C LEU A 78 20.96 2.20 2.35
N ASP A 79 21.29 0.92 2.28
CA ASP A 79 22.11 0.35 1.22
C ASP A 79 21.30 0.21 -0.08
N ALA A 80 22.01 0.15 -1.21
CA ALA A 80 21.43 -0.18 -2.52
C ALA A 80 20.95 -1.65 -2.55
N ASP A 81 20.09 -1.98 -3.51
CA ASP A 81 19.64 -3.35 -3.80
C ASP A 81 19.19 -4.13 -2.55
N SER A 82 18.48 -3.46 -1.64
CA SER A 82 18.20 -3.99 -0.29
C SER A 82 16.73 -3.93 0.06
N VAL A 83 16.32 -4.84 0.95
CA VAL A 83 14.99 -4.84 1.58
C VAL A 83 15.08 -4.73 3.08
N TYR A 84 14.17 -3.94 3.65
CA TYR A 84 14.06 -3.71 5.07
C TYR A 84 12.64 -4.00 5.52
N THR A 85 12.50 -4.84 6.53
CA THR A 85 11.20 -5.31 7.05
C THR A 85 11.00 -4.87 8.50
N GLY A 86 9.75 -4.84 8.95
CA GLY A 86 9.43 -4.55 10.36
C GLY A 86 9.47 -3.07 10.73
N VAL A 87 9.37 -2.17 9.74
CA VAL A 87 9.29 -0.72 9.97
C VAL A 87 7.90 -0.38 10.48
N SER A 88 7.76 -0.16 11.77
CA SER A 88 6.49 0.15 12.43
C SER A 88 6.14 1.63 12.27
N ILE A 89 4.88 1.94 11.99
CA ILE A 89 4.36 3.31 11.87
C ILE A 89 3.23 3.55 12.85
N GLY A 90 3.19 4.76 13.40
CA GLY A 90 2.30 5.06 14.52
C GLY A 90 2.20 6.54 14.84
N LYS A 91 1.35 6.89 15.81
CA LYS A 91 1.30 8.24 16.39
C LYS A 91 1.09 8.13 17.89
N ASN A 92 1.70 9.02 18.66
CA ASN A 92 1.59 9.07 20.12
C ASN A 92 2.04 7.77 20.81
N GLY A 93 3.07 7.11 20.28
CA GLY A 93 3.59 5.84 20.80
C GLY A 93 2.75 4.60 20.48
N GLU A 94 1.64 4.74 19.74
CA GLU A 94 0.80 3.63 19.30
C GLU A 94 1.20 3.17 17.90
N VAL A 95 1.37 1.85 17.69
CA VAL A 95 1.76 1.29 16.39
C VAL A 95 0.53 0.80 15.63
N TYR A 96 0.19 1.48 14.53
CA TYR A 96 -0.99 1.17 13.73
C TYR A 96 -0.71 0.08 12.69
N ALA A 97 0.48 0.11 12.10
CA ALA A 97 0.88 -0.81 11.04
C ALA A 97 2.39 -1.04 11.03
N SER A 98 2.81 -2.11 10.36
CA SER A 98 4.20 -2.35 9.95
C SER A 98 4.30 -2.28 8.43
N LEU A 99 5.40 -1.73 7.95
CA LEU A 99 5.77 -1.58 6.56
C LEU A 99 7.05 -2.40 6.28
N SER A 100 7.22 -2.76 5.02
CA SER A 100 8.52 -3.16 4.48
C SER A 100 8.84 -2.28 3.27
N VAL A 101 10.12 -1.94 3.13
CA VAL A 101 10.61 -1.02 2.11
C VAL A 101 11.75 -1.64 1.32
N VAL A 102 11.89 -1.18 0.07
CA VAL A 102 12.93 -1.61 -0.86
C VAL A 102 13.70 -0.40 -1.38
N THR A 103 14.98 -0.63 -1.67
CA THR A 103 15.90 0.33 -2.27
C THR A 103 16.55 -0.26 -3.51
N GLU A 104 16.54 0.49 -4.61
CA GLU A 104 17.33 0.17 -5.80
C GLU A 104 18.71 0.81 -5.65
N ASP A 105 18.77 2.12 -5.49
CA ASP A 105 19.99 2.86 -5.16
C ASP A 105 20.13 3.07 -3.64
N ALA A 106 21.37 3.25 -3.19
CA ALA A 106 21.65 3.69 -1.83
C ALA A 106 21.03 5.08 -1.62
N CYS A 107 20.14 5.19 -0.64
CA CYS A 107 19.34 6.39 -0.39
C CYS A 107 19.02 6.52 1.10
N ALA A 108 18.35 7.60 1.49
CA ALA A 108 17.81 7.71 2.84
C ALA A 108 16.46 6.97 2.93
N ILE A 109 16.08 6.52 4.13
CA ILE A 109 14.84 5.75 4.33
C ILE A 109 13.61 6.47 3.80
N ASN A 110 13.53 7.79 3.90
CA ASN A 110 12.42 8.57 3.35
C ASN A 110 12.26 8.44 1.82
N GLU A 111 13.33 8.12 1.10
CA GLU A 111 13.31 7.93 -0.34
C GLU A 111 12.99 6.49 -0.77
N SER A 112 13.07 5.53 0.16
CA SER A 112 12.72 4.13 -0.08
C SER A 112 11.24 3.93 -0.42
N VAL A 113 10.95 2.90 -1.21
CA VAL A 113 9.60 2.57 -1.71
C VAL A 113 8.98 1.51 -0.83
N ILE A 114 7.71 1.70 -0.44
CA ILE A 114 6.96 0.76 0.38
C ILE A 114 6.42 -0.36 -0.50
N TYR A 115 6.74 -1.62 -0.18
CA TYR A 115 6.25 -2.77 -0.93
C TYR A 115 5.32 -3.70 -0.15
N SER A 116 5.32 -3.62 1.17
CA SER A 116 4.48 -4.44 2.04
C SER A 116 3.87 -3.58 3.14
N PHE A 117 2.63 -3.89 3.48
CA PHE A 117 1.85 -3.25 4.53
C PHE A 117 1.17 -4.32 5.38
N THR A 118 1.32 -4.22 6.70
CA THR A 118 0.60 -5.04 7.69
C THR A 118 -0.11 -4.13 8.68
N GLY A 119 -1.44 -4.08 8.61
CA GLY A 119 -2.28 -3.31 9.52
C GLY A 119 -2.83 -4.15 10.67
N TYR A 120 -2.95 -3.58 11.86
CA TYR A 120 -3.41 -4.28 13.07
C TYR A 120 -4.85 -3.94 13.45
N GLY A 121 -5.61 -4.97 13.86
CA GLY A 121 -7.04 -4.87 14.17
C GLY A 121 -7.39 -3.95 15.35
N ASP A 122 -6.44 -3.73 16.28
CA ASP A 122 -6.61 -2.78 17.38
C ASP A 122 -6.78 -1.32 16.88
N TYR A 123 -6.38 -1.05 15.63
CA TYR A 123 -6.49 0.24 14.95
C TYR A 123 -7.33 0.14 13.67
N ALA A 124 -8.34 -0.73 13.68
CA ALA A 124 -9.19 -1.00 12.54
C ALA A 124 -10.04 0.20 12.07
N ASP A 125 -10.20 1.22 12.91
CA ASP A 125 -10.82 2.51 12.57
C ASP A 125 -9.85 3.47 11.82
N LYS A 126 -8.54 3.21 11.92
CA LYS A 126 -7.50 3.99 11.26
C LYS A 126 -7.14 3.46 9.89
N ILE A 127 -7.37 2.18 9.64
CA ILE A 127 -6.89 1.51 8.43
C ILE A 127 -8.07 1.23 7.52
N ALA A 128 -7.86 1.39 6.21
CA ALA A 128 -8.81 1.01 5.18
C ALA A 128 -8.12 0.37 3.99
N ILE A 129 -8.85 -0.53 3.33
CA ILE A 129 -8.48 -1.13 2.04
C ILE A 129 -9.61 -0.89 1.04
N ALA A 130 -9.28 -0.37 -0.15
CA ALA A 130 -10.26 0.01 -1.16
C ALA A 130 -11.40 0.89 -0.61
N SER A 131 -11.05 1.85 0.26
CA SER A 131 -11.99 2.73 0.99
C SER A 131 -12.92 2.04 2.00
N VAL A 132 -12.73 0.75 2.29
CA VAL A 132 -13.45 0.01 3.32
C VAL A 132 -12.60 -0.02 4.60
N PRO A 133 -13.05 0.61 5.71
CA PRO A 133 -12.36 0.50 6.99
C PRO A 133 -12.27 -0.95 7.46
N LEU A 134 -11.18 -1.34 8.12
CA LEU A 134 -11.00 -2.71 8.62
C LEU A 134 -12.11 -3.12 9.59
N ALA A 135 -12.60 -2.18 10.41
CA ALA A 135 -13.70 -2.42 11.35
C ALA A 135 -15.02 -2.82 10.65
N GLU A 136 -15.14 -2.48 9.36
CA GLU A 136 -16.31 -2.79 8.54
C GLU A 136 -16.03 -3.86 7.48
N LEU A 137 -14.81 -4.44 7.43
CA LEU A 137 -14.39 -5.36 6.38
C LEU A 137 -14.93 -6.78 6.62
N THR A 138 -16.22 -6.94 6.35
CA THR A 138 -16.89 -8.25 6.36
C THR A 138 -16.32 -9.18 5.28
N GLU A 139 -16.62 -10.47 5.37
CA GLU A 139 -16.28 -11.43 4.31
C GLU A 139 -16.83 -11.01 2.94
N GLU A 140 -18.08 -10.53 2.90
CA GLU A 140 -18.73 -10.05 1.67
C GLU A 140 -17.97 -8.87 1.06
N LYS A 141 -17.68 -7.83 1.85
CA LYS A 141 -16.90 -6.67 1.39
C LYS A 141 -15.47 -7.05 1.00
N ALA A 142 -14.84 -7.99 1.71
CA ALA A 142 -13.54 -8.49 1.32
C ALA A 142 -13.57 -9.16 -0.07
N LYS A 143 -14.61 -9.96 -0.36
CA LYS A 143 -14.82 -10.58 -1.67
C LYS A 143 -15.20 -9.56 -2.78
N GLU A 144 -15.73 -8.39 -2.41
CA GLU A 144 -15.87 -7.28 -3.35
C GLU A 144 -14.54 -6.61 -3.68
N VAL A 145 -13.64 -6.49 -2.70
CA VAL A 145 -12.26 -5.99 -2.88
C VAL A 145 -11.43 -6.94 -3.72
N GLU A 146 -11.49 -8.25 -3.44
CA GLU A 146 -10.80 -9.28 -4.23
C GLU A 146 -11.68 -10.53 -4.35
N LYS A 147 -12.17 -10.76 -5.57
CA LYS A 147 -13.07 -11.87 -5.90
C LYS A 147 -12.37 -13.22 -5.87
N LYS A 148 -11.05 -13.25 -6.05
CA LYS A 148 -10.22 -14.45 -6.01
C LYS A 148 -9.85 -14.86 -4.58
N LEU A 149 -10.28 -14.13 -3.53
CA LEU A 149 -9.99 -14.49 -2.14
C LEU A 149 -10.43 -15.93 -1.85
N GLU A 150 -9.45 -16.77 -1.52
CA GLU A 150 -9.67 -18.13 -1.09
C GLU A 150 -9.80 -18.18 0.42
N ASP A 151 -10.67 -19.07 0.92
CA ASP A 151 -10.72 -19.38 2.34
C ASP A 151 -9.51 -20.24 2.69
N GLY A 152 -8.62 -19.71 3.52
CA GLY A 152 -7.44 -20.40 4.02
C GLY A 152 -7.71 -21.16 5.32
N GLU A 153 -6.67 -21.80 5.84
CA GLU A 153 -6.72 -22.45 7.15
C GLU A 153 -6.76 -21.41 8.29
N HIS A 154 -7.33 -21.79 9.43
CA HIS A 154 -7.19 -21.04 10.69
C HIS A 154 -7.57 -19.54 10.63
N TYR A 155 -8.74 -19.25 10.05
CA TYR A 155 -9.38 -17.93 10.06
C TYR A 155 -8.77 -16.88 9.12
N GLN A 156 -7.98 -17.32 8.14
CA GLN A 156 -7.38 -16.46 7.13
C GLN A 156 -8.08 -16.60 5.79
N SER A 157 -8.21 -15.50 5.05
CA SER A 157 -8.52 -15.52 3.62
C SER A 157 -7.34 -14.94 2.85
N TYR A 158 -6.98 -15.49 1.69
CA TYR A 158 -5.81 -15.00 0.96
C TYR A 158 -5.90 -15.08 -0.58
N VAL A 159 -5.07 -14.26 -1.23
CA VAL A 159 -4.62 -14.40 -2.63
C VAL A 159 -3.10 -14.31 -2.62
N SER A 160 -2.41 -15.13 -3.41
CA SER A 160 -0.95 -15.24 -3.37
C SER A 160 -0.32 -15.41 -4.76
N ASP A 161 -0.85 -14.72 -5.77
CA ASP A 161 -0.37 -14.77 -7.16
C ASP A 161 0.83 -13.81 -7.39
N SER A 162 0.67 -12.78 -8.21
CA SER A 162 1.61 -11.68 -8.36
C SER A 162 1.65 -10.75 -7.13
N ARG A 163 0.64 -10.86 -6.27
CA ARG A 163 0.47 -10.09 -5.04
C ARG A 163 0.06 -11.01 -3.90
N ILE A 164 0.26 -10.53 -2.67
CA ILE A 164 -0.31 -11.16 -1.48
C ILE A 164 -1.36 -10.22 -0.91
N LEU A 165 -2.57 -10.72 -0.72
CA LEU A 165 -3.57 -10.15 0.18
C LEU A 165 -3.89 -11.22 1.20
N ARG A 166 -3.75 -10.94 2.48
CA ARG A 166 -4.15 -11.85 3.57
C ARG A 166 -4.96 -11.09 4.60
N ILE A 167 -6.11 -11.65 4.96
CA ILE A 167 -6.99 -11.09 5.99
C ILE A 167 -7.17 -12.13 7.08
N THR A 168 -6.68 -11.85 8.28
CA THR A 168 -6.84 -12.70 9.46
C THR A 168 -7.98 -12.17 10.32
N ARG A 169 -8.84 -13.07 10.82
CA ARG A 169 -10.00 -12.72 11.64
C ARG A 169 -10.06 -13.50 12.94
N GLU A 170 -10.72 -12.92 13.95
CA GLU A 170 -11.10 -13.65 15.15
C GLU A 170 -12.12 -14.74 14.82
N HIS A 171 -11.94 -15.96 15.33
CA HIS A 171 -12.97 -17.01 15.28
C HIS A 171 -13.53 -17.37 13.88
N GLY A 172 -12.90 -16.94 12.78
CA GLY A 172 -13.26 -17.30 11.40
C GLY A 172 -13.80 -16.14 10.59
N ALA A 173 -14.31 -16.46 9.39
CA ALA A 173 -14.66 -15.49 8.36
C ALA A 173 -15.67 -14.40 8.80
N THR A 174 -16.41 -14.65 9.89
CA THR A 174 -17.42 -13.72 10.42
C THR A 174 -16.94 -12.83 11.56
N GLY A 175 -15.76 -13.08 12.12
CA GLY A 175 -15.23 -12.25 13.21
C GLY A 175 -14.51 -10.99 12.73
N ALA A 176 -14.10 -10.18 13.70
CA ALA A 176 -13.38 -8.93 13.43
C ALA A 176 -12.02 -9.22 12.78
N VAL A 177 -11.58 -8.32 11.89
CA VAL A 177 -10.24 -8.38 11.31
C VAL A 177 -9.22 -8.07 12.39
N THR A 178 -8.30 -9.00 12.63
CA THR A 178 -7.18 -8.83 13.56
C THR A 178 -5.91 -8.37 12.84
N GLN A 179 -5.78 -8.69 11.56
CA GLN A 179 -4.63 -8.34 10.76
C GLN A 179 -4.97 -8.29 9.26
N LEU A 180 -4.50 -7.26 8.58
CA LEU A 180 -4.52 -7.13 7.13
C LEU A 180 -3.09 -7.09 6.62
N GLU A 181 -2.71 -7.99 5.72
CA GLU A 181 -1.42 -7.96 5.03
C GLU A 181 -1.65 -7.75 3.53
N VAL A 182 -0.91 -6.82 2.95
CA VAL A 182 -0.86 -6.60 1.51
C VAL A 182 0.60 -6.47 1.10
N GLU A 183 1.02 -7.23 0.09
CA GLU A 183 2.39 -7.22 -0.41
C GLU A 183 2.44 -7.28 -1.94
N VAL A 184 3.29 -6.43 -2.50
CA VAL A 184 3.78 -6.54 -3.87
C VAL A 184 5.00 -7.46 -3.86
N ARG A 185 4.91 -8.62 -4.52
CA ARG A 185 6.06 -9.51 -4.62
C ARG A 185 7.11 -8.90 -5.53
N TYR A 186 8.32 -8.76 -5.01
CA TYR A 186 9.51 -8.53 -5.80
C TYR A 186 10.16 -9.87 -6.09
N GLU A 187 10.62 -10.09 -7.33
CA GLU A 187 11.60 -11.14 -7.61
C GLU A 187 12.94 -10.69 -7.01
N ILE A 188 13.07 -10.82 -5.69
CA ILE A 188 14.33 -10.58 -5.01
C ILE A 188 15.13 -11.86 -5.20
N ASP A 189 16.18 -11.78 -6.03
CA ASP A 189 17.19 -12.81 -6.04
C ASP A 189 17.87 -12.78 -4.67
N TYR A 190 17.52 -13.71 -3.80
CA TYR A 190 18.22 -13.96 -2.53
C TYR A 190 19.58 -14.62 -2.83
N SER A 191 20.41 -14.00 -3.69
CA SER A 191 21.79 -14.42 -3.91
C SER A 191 22.71 -13.71 -2.91
N GLY A 192 22.60 -14.15 -1.66
CA GLY A 192 23.62 -13.98 -0.62
C GLY A 192 24.61 -15.13 -0.60
#